data_AF-A0A2E5JB65-F1
#
_entry.id   AF-A0A2E5JB65-F1
#
_cell.length_a   1.000
_cell.length_b   1.000
_cell.length_c   1.000
_cell.angle_alpha   90.00
_cell.angle_beta   90.00
_cell.angle_gamma   90.00
#
_symmetry.space_group_name_H-M   'P 1'
#
loop_
_entity.id
_entity.type
_entity.pdbx_description
1 polymer ?
#
loop_
_entity_poly.entity_id
_entity_poly.type
_entity_poly.pdbx_seq_one_letter_code
_entity_poly.pdbx_strand_id
1 'polypeptide(L)'
;NNKAVFTYHKYDQAGNLQIYIAQVKGQKWVYKQLTDWDYRWAFSGNGSIQNEFRFRSFKKRPGGLYEIGYWHIKYGEGIILFDEEFDPVGTVIRDLPLFSSSRFEKRINTEGVFEGLNVVSSKDLGSSPNQGIRYALKWEALDRFRDRPRQKPWPKPSKLYLYKLKKTP
;
A
#
# COMPACT_ATOMS: atom_id res chain seq x y z
N ASN A 1 -12.19 13.84 -20.23
CA ASN A 1 -12.47 12.64 -21.04
C ASN A 1 -13.11 11.56 -20.18
N ASN A 2 -14.39 11.27 -20.41
CA ASN A 2 -15.16 10.20 -19.75
C ASN A 2 -14.80 8.80 -20.30
N LYS A 3 -13.51 8.56 -20.56
CA LYS A 3 -13.01 7.31 -21.14
C LYS A 3 -12.59 6.37 -20.03
N ALA A 4 -12.88 5.08 -20.21
CA ALA A 4 -12.48 4.05 -19.26
C ALA A 4 -10.95 3.89 -19.23
N VAL A 5 -10.41 3.76 -18.02
CA VAL A 5 -9.00 3.54 -17.74
C VAL A 5 -8.89 2.50 -16.64
N PHE A 6 -8.00 1.54 -16.81
CA PHE A 6 -7.67 0.54 -15.80
C PHE A 6 -6.22 0.65 -15.40
N THR A 7 -5.97 0.64 -14.09
CA THR A 7 -4.64 0.45 -13.54
C THR A 7 -4.58 -0.92 -12.88
N TYR A 8 -3.53 -1.67 -13.18
CA TYR A 8 -3.40 -3.04 -12.73
C TYR A 8 -1.93 -3.40 -12.60
N HIS A 9 -1.64 -4.52 -11.95
CA HIS A 9 -0.31 -5.08 -11.92
C HIS A 9 -0.32 -6.46 -12.57
N LYS A 10 0.77 -6.80 -13.26
CA LYS A 10 1.02 -8.16 -13.75
C LYS A 10 2.53 -8.37 -13.84
N TYR A 11 2.93 -9.55 -14.29
CA TYR A 11 4.32 -9.83 -14.55
C TYR A 11 4.73 -9.39 -15.95
N ASP A 12 5.94 -8.84 -16.06
CA ASP A 12 6.61 -8.62 -17.35
C ASP A 12 7.18 -9.93 -17.91
N GLN A 13 7.92 -9.83 -19.03
CA GLN A 13 8.53 -10.99 -19.68
C GLN A 13 9.61 -11.68 -18.83
N ALA A 14 10.26 -10.94 -17.92
CA ALA A 14 11.23 -11.49 -16.97
C ALA A 14 10.55 -12.10 -15.72
N GLY A 15 9.23 -11.96 -15.60
CA GLY A 15 8.45 -12.45 -14.46
C GLY A 15 8.35 -11.46 -13.30
N ASN A 16 8.88 -10.24 -13.45
CA ASN A 16 8.87 -9.21 -12.41
C ASN A 16 7.52 -8.49 -12.35
N LEU A 17 7.09 -8.15 -11.14
CA LEU A 17 5.86 -7.40 -10.89
C LEU A 17 6.02 -5.98 -11.44
N GLN A 18 5.12 -5.57 -12.33
CA GLN A 18 5.06 -4.20 -12.83
C GLN A 18 3.66 -3.61 -12.72
N ILE A 19 3.58 -2.29 -12.62
CA ILE A 19 2.34 -1.54 -12.81
C ILE A 19 2.11 -1.32 -14.30
N TYR A 20 0.87 -1.51 -14.72
CA TYR A 20 0.41 -1.22 -16.07
C TYR A 20 -0.83 -0.33 -16.04
N ILE A 21 -1.04 0.40 -17.13
CA ILE A 21 -2.27 1.14 -17.41
C ILE A 21 -2.84 0.69 -18.76
N ALA A 22 -4.16 0.53 -18.81
CA ALA A 22 -4.92 0.29 -20.03
C ALA A 22 -5.90 1.44 -20.25
N GLN A 23 -5.94 1.95 -21.47
CA GLN A 23 -6.87 3.02 -21.87
C GLN A 23 -7.50 2.71 -23.23
N VAL A 24 -8.70 3.25 -23.46
CA VAL A 24 -9.37 3.16 -24.76
C VAL A 24 -8.91 4.31 -25.66
N LYS A 25 -8.20 4.00 -26.74
CA LYS A 25 -7.89 4.93 -27.83
C LYS A 25 -8.66 4.51 -29.09
N GLY A 26 -9.60 5.36 -29.52
CA GLY A 26 -10.57 5.00 -30.57
C GLY A 26 -11.46 3.84 -30.12
N GLN A 27 -11.41 2.72 -30.84
CA GLN A 27 -12.12 1.48 -30.50
C GLN A 27 -11.20 0.36 -29.99
N LYS A 28 -9.95 0.69 -29.63
CA LYS A 28 -8.94 -0.30 -29.22
C LYS A 28 -8.41 -0.01 -27.82
N TRP A 29 -8.08 -1.08 -27.11
CA TRP A 29 -7.32 -0.99 -25.86
C TRP A 29 -5.84 -0.79 -26.17
N VAL A 30 -5.24 0.17 -25.48
CA VAL A 30 -3.79 0.43 -25.50
C VAL A 30 -3.26 0.22 -24.10
N TYR A 31 -2.20 -0.57 -23.98
CA TYR A 31 -1.58 -0.98 -22.73
C TYR A 31 -0.19 -0.38 -22.62
N LYS A 32 0.19 0.08 -21.42
CA LYS A 32 1.52 0.62 -21.16
C LYS A 32 2.04 0.14 -19.80
N GLN A 33 3.31 -0.24 -19.77
CA GLN A 33 4.03 -0.53 -18.53
C GLN A 33 4.52 0.79 -17.93
N LEU A 34 4.30 0.98 -16.63
CA LEU A 34 4.59 2.24 -15.94
C LEU A 34 5.84 2.16 -15.04
N THR A 35 6.33 0.95 -14.77
CA THR A 35 7.46 0.70 -13.89
C THR A 35 8.44 -0.26 -14.54
N ASP A 36 9.69 -0.23 -14.08
CA ASP A 36 10.71 -1.20 -14.47
C ASP A 36 11.39 -1.74 -13.20
N TRP A 37 10.63 -2.52 -12.45
CA TRP A 37 11.04 -3.08 -11.18
C TRP A 37 11.72 -4.43 -11.33
N ASP A 38 12.82 -4.60 -10.61
CA ASP A 38 13.43 -5.91 -10.41
C ASP A 38 12.89 -6.56 -9.12
N TYR A 39 11.67 -7.10 -9.17
CA TYR A 39 11.06 -7.81 -8.03
C TYR A 39 9.94 -8.76 -8.45
N ARG A 40 9.92 -9.97 -7.87
CA ARG A 40 8.86 -10.98 -8.05
C ARG A 40 8.08 -11.19 -6.76
N TRP A 41 6.77 -10.89 -6.78
CA TRP A 41 5.86 -11.41 -5.76
C TRP A 41 5.42 -12.83 -6.13
N ALA A 42 5.86 -13.83 -5.38
CA ALA A 42 5.45 -15.23 -5.59
C ALA A 42 4.10 -15.54 -4.92
N PHE A 43 3.03 -14.86 -5.34
CA PHE A 43 1.67 -15.07 -4.80
C PHE A 43 1.21 -16.53 -4.96
N SER A 44 1.36 -17.35 -3.90
CA SER A 44 1.11 -18.79 -3.94
C SER A 44 0.92 -19.44 -2.55
N GLY A 45 0.33 -20.64 -2.58
CA GLY A 45 0.13 -21.53 -1.43
C GLY A 45 -1.10 -21.19 -0.56
N ASN A 46 -1.20 -21.84 0.60
CA ASN A 46 -2.40 -21.82 1.46
C ASN A 46 -2.28 -20.84 2.65
N GLY A 47 -3.45 -20.52 3.23
CA GLY A 47 -3.62 -19.70 4.42
C GLY A 47 -3.37 -18.20 4.20
N SER A 48 -3.25 -17.43 5.29
CA SER A 48 -2.96 -15.99 5.26
C SER A 48 -1.64 -15.69 4.53
N ILE A 49 -1.73 -15.11 3.32
CA ILE A 49 -0.59 -14.65 2.51
C ILE A 49 -0.24 -13.20 2.86
N GLN A 50 1.06 -12.93 2.97
CA GLN A 50 1.57 -11.56 3.10
C GLN A 50 1.37 -10.81 1.78
N ASN A 51 0.73 -9.64 1.86
CA ASN A 51 0.62 -8.75 0.73
C ASN A 51 1.96 -8.00 0.55
N GLU A 52 2.50 -8.00 -0.67
CA GLU A 52 3.76 -7.36 -1.05
C GLU A 52 3.58 -6.13 -1.97
N PHE A 53 2.36 -5.90 -2.47
CA PHE A 53 2.02 -4.77 -3.33
C PHE A 53 0.56 -4.31 -3.17
N ARG A 54 0.35 -3.00 -3.12
CA ARG A 54 -1.00 -2.43 -3.04
C ARG A 54 -1.10 -1.10 -3.78
N PHE A 55 -2.10 -0.95 -4.64
CA PHE A 55 -2.53 0.37 -5.11
C PHE A 55 -3.15 1.17 -3.95
N ARG A 56 -2.73 2.42 -3.81
CA ARG A 56 -3.22 3.38 -2.80
C ARG A 56 -4.36 4.22 -3.36
N SER A 57 -4.20 4.74 -4.58
CA SER A 57 -5.18 5.63 -5.20
C SER A 57 -4.94 5.79 -6.69
N PHE A 58 -6.00 6.17 -7.40
CA PHE A 58 -5.93 6.77 -8.72
C PHE A 58 -6.67 8.10 -8.66
N LYS A 59 -6.02 9.22 -9.01
CA LYS A 59 -6.63 10.55 -8.94
C LYS A 59 -6.27 11.40 -10.15
N LYS A 60 -7.23 12.21 -10.60
CA LYS A 60 -6.95 13.34 -11.49
C LYS A 60 -6.42 14.51 -10.66
N ARG A 61 -5.37 15.16 -11.14
CA ARG A 61 -4.78 16.39 -10.58
C ARG A 61 -5.16 17.60 -11.46
N PRO A 62 -5.01 18.83 -10.95
CA PRO A 62 -5.12 20.04 -11.78
C PRO A 62 -4.15 20.00 -12.97
N GLY A 63 -4.49 20.71 -14.05
CA GLY A 63 -3.61 20.85 -15.22
C GLY A 63 -3.49 19.61 -16.11
N GLY A 64 -4.49 18.73 -16.12
CA GLY A 64 -4.50 17.54 -16.99
C GLY A 64 -3.65 16.37 -16.49
N LEU A 65 -3.03 16.49 -15.31
CA LEU A 65 -2.22 15.43 -14.75
C LEU A 65 -3.05 14.36 -14.04
N TYR A 66 -2.49 13.16 -13.90
CA TYR A 66 -3.03 12.03 -13.17
C TYR A 66 -1.98 11.47 -12.22
N GLU A 67 -2.42 10.79 -11.17
CA GLU A 67 -1.52 10.11 -10.23
C GLU A 67 -2.00 8.70 -9.87
N ILE A 68 -1.05 7.77 -9.80
CA ILE A 68 -1.21 6.45 -9.17
C ILE A 68 -0.35 6.42 -7.92
N GLY A 69 -0.99 6.29 -6.77
CA GLY A 69 -0.29 5.97 -5.53
C GLY A 69 -0.17 4.45 -5.37
N TYR A 70 0.97 3.96 -4.88
CA TYR A 70 1.21 2.55 -4.59
C TYR A 70 2.09 2.37 -3.34
N TRP A 71 2.01 1.18 -2.76
CA TRP A 71 3.00 0.64 -1.84
C TRP A 71 3.58 -0.65 -2.41
N HIS A 72 4.89 -0.81 -2.27
CA HIS A 72 5.64 -1.99 -2.68
C HIS A 72 6.63 -2.38 -1.56
N ILE A 73 6.79 -3.68 -1.30
CA ILE A 73 7.64 -4.17 -0.20
C ILE A 73 9.13 -3.77 -0.33
N LYS A 74 9.69 -3.81 -1.56
CA LYS A 74 11.05 -3.34 -1.91
C LYS A 74 11.15 -1.82 -2.11
N TYR A 75 10.29 -1.24 -2.96
CA TYR A 75 10.39 0.18 -3.38
C TYR A 75 9.64 1.18 -2.48
N GLY A 76 8.96 0.71 -1.43
CA GLY A 76 8.25 1.57 -0.49
C GLY A 76 6.96 2.18 -1.06
N GLU A 77 6.62 3.36 -0.56
CA GLU A 77 5.46 4.14 -1.03
C GLU A 77 5.89 5.04 -2.20
N GLY A 78 5.10 5.08 -3.25
CA GLY A 78 5.38 5.93 -4.40
C GLY A 78 4.12 6.48 -5.06
N ILE A 79 4.31 7.58 -5.77
CA ILE A 79 3.31 8.18 -6.65
C ILE A 79 3.94 8.28 -8.03
N ILE A 80 3.29 7.69 -9.04
CA ILE A 80 3.65 7.91 -10.44
C ILE A 80 2.71 8.99 -10.98
N LEU A 81 3.27 10.03 -11.60
CA LEU A 81 2.54 11.11 -12.26
C LEU A 81 2.47 10.86 -13.76
N PHE A 82 1.32 11.17 -14.35
CA PHE A 82 1.09 11.02 -15.79
C PHE A 82 0.38 12.23 -16.38
N ASP A 83 0.57 12.45 -17.68
CA ASP A 83 -0.22 13.38 -18.49
C ASP A 83 -1.57 12.77 -18.93
N GLU A 84 -2.29 13.47 -19.83
CA GLU A 84 -3.59 13.03 -20.34
C GLU A 84 -3.51 11.80 -21.25
N GLU A 85 -2.33 11.55 -21.82
CA GLU A 85 -1.99 10.39 -22.63
C GLU A 85 -1.56 9.18 -21.79
N PHE A 86 -1.45 9.37 -20.47
CA PHE A 86 -0.92 8.42 -19.50
C PHE A 86 0.55 8.04 -19.78
N ASP A 87 1.35 8.98 -20.23
CA ASP A 87 2.80 8.89 -20.26
C ASP A 87 3.37 9.31 -18.89
N PRO A 88 4.30 8.53 -18.27
CA PRO A 88 4.92 8.92 -17.02
C PRO A 88 5.70 10.23 -17.19
N VAL A 89 5.31 11.26 -16.43
CA VAL A 89 5.98 12.58 -16.42
C VAL A 89 6.81 12.80 -15.16
N GLY A 90 6.75 11.87 -14.20
CA GLY A 90 7.58 11.92 -12.99
C GLY A 90 7.16 10.90 -11.94
N THR A 91 8.01 10.72 -10.94
CA THR A 91 7.72 9.92 -9.76
C THR A 91 7.98 10.76 -8.52
N VAL A 92 7.07 10.70 -7.55
CA VAL A 92 7.23 11.33 -6.24
C VAL A 92 7.18 10.24 -5.18
N ILE A 93 8.26 10.10 -4.42
CA ILE A 93 8.25 9.30 -3.19
C ILE A 93 7.65 10.19 -2.10
N ARG A 94 6.57 9.72 -1.48
CA ARG A 94 5.88 10.47 -0.42
C ARG A 94 6.04 9.74 0.91
N ASP A 95 6.46 10.47 1.92
CA ASP A 95 6.29 10.03 3.30
C ASP A 95 4.81 10.00 3.66
N LEU A 96 4.29 8.80 3.90
CA LEU A 96 2.91 8.70 4.35
C LEU A 96 2.77 9.12 5.82
N PRO A 97 1.62 9.64 6.25
CA PRO A 97 1.33 9.82 7.67
C PRO A 97 1.51 8.52 8.47
N LEU A 98 1.69 8.59 9.78
CA LEU A 98 1.67 7.40 10.64
C LEU A 98 0.35 6.62 10.50
N PHE A 99 0.44 5.29 10.53
CA PHE A 99 -0.70 4.37 10.40
C PHE A 99 -1.52 4.59 9.12
N SER A 100 -0.81 4.92 8.05
CA SER A 100 -1.33 5.06 6.69
C SER A 100 -1.25 3.74 5.90
N SER A 101 -0.34 2.85 6.27
CA SER A 101 -0.30 1.47 5.78
C SER A 101 -1.36 0.63 6.52
N SER A 102 -1.73 -0.51 5.93
CA SER A 102 -2.78 -1.38 6.48
C SER A 102 -2.27 -2.43 7.46
N ARG A 103 -0.95 -2.54 7.66
CA ARG A 103 -0.35 -3.47 8.62
C ARG A 103 1.14 -3.16 8.75
N PHE A 104 1.62 -3.10 9.98
CA PHE A 104 3.01 -2.81 10.36
C PHE A 104 3.45 -1.36 10.17
N GLU A 105 3.60 -0.65 11.29
CA GLU A 105 4.20 0.68 11.35
C GLU A 105 5.67 0.56 11.78
N LYS A 106 6.56 0.48 10.78
CA LYS A 106 8.00 0.26 11.03
C LYS A 106 8.71 1.46 11.66
N ARG A 107 8.08 2.64 11.65
CA ARG A 107 8.64 3.86 12.24
C ARG A 107 8.44 3.93 13.76
N ILE A 108 7.72 2.96 14.33
CA ILE A 108 7.48 2.85 15.77
C ILE A 108 8.10 1.54 16.25
N ASN A 109 8.93 1.63 17.29
CA ASN A 109 9.52 0.46 17.93
C ASN A 109 8.47 -0.29 18.76
N THR A 110 8.66 -1.60 18.90
CA THR A 110 7.84 -2.41 19.81
C THR A 110 8.20 -2.13 21.27
N GLU A 111 7.19 -2.16 22.14
CA GLU A 111 7.33 -2.12 23.60
C GLU A 111 7.74 -3.50 24.15
N GLY A 112 7.26 -4.58 23.52
CA GLY A 112 7.65 -5.94 23.86
C GLY A 112 9.01 -6.33 23.29
N VAL A 113 9.66 -7.29 23.96
CA VAL A 113 10.98 -7.84 23.59
C VAL A 113 10.91 -9.22 22.92
N PHE A 114 9.70 -9.73 22.66
CA PHE A 114 9.53 -11.05 22.04
C PHE A 114 9.96 -10.99 20.55
N GLU A 115 10.72 -11.99 20.10
CA GLU A 115 11.25 -12.02 18.74
C GLU A 115 10.14 -12.05 17.67
N GLY A 116 10.28 -11.23 16.64
CA GLY A 116 9.30 -11.15 15.54
C GLY A 116 8.01 -10.40 15.88
N LEU A 117 7.96 -9.71 17.02
CA LEU A 117 6.87 -8.80 17.36
C LEU A 117 6.86 -7.60 16.42
N ASN A 118 5.68 -7.18 15.97
CA ASN A 118 5.50 -6.05 15.08
C ASN A 118 4.46 -5.08 15.63
N VAL A 119 4.63 -3.78 15.35
CA VAL A 119 3.60 -2.76 15.63
C VAL A 119 2.49 -2.86 14.58
N VAL A 120 1.36 -3.45 14.96
CA VAL A 120 0.17 -3.54 14.11
C VAL A 120 -0.70 -2.32 14.30
N SER A 121 -1.32 -1.85 13.22
CA SER A 121 -2.26 -0.74 13.27
C SER A 121 -3.49 -0.97 12.41
N SER A 122 -4.60 -0.39 12.83
CA SER A 122 -5.81 -0.28 12.01
C SER A 122 -6.27 1.17 11.94
N LYS A 123 -6.75 1.59 10.78
CA LYS A 123 -7.40 2.90 10.63
C LYS A 123 -8.84 2.82 11.11
N ASP A 124 -9.36 3.95 11.55
CA ASP A 124 -10.80 4.16 11.63
C ASP A 124 -11.44 4.03 10.23
N LEU A 125 -12.63 3.41 10.17
CA LEU A 125 -13.47 3.33 8.98
C LEU A 125 -14.39 4.56 8.85
N GLY A 126 -14.64 5.26 9.95
CA GLY A 126 -15.49 6.44 10.02
C GLY A 126 -14.77 7.76 9.78
N SER A 127 -15.55 8.84 9.95
CA SER A 127 -15.06 10.22 9.98
C SER A 127 -15.11 10.77 11.40
N SER A 128 -14.03 11.41 11.83
CA SER A 128 -14.03 12.18 13.07
C SER A 128 -14.97 13.40 12.95
N PRO A 129 -15.76 13.71 13.99
CA PRO A 129 -16.57 14.93 14.04
C PRO A 129 -15.69 16.19 14.10
N ASN A 130 -14.47 16.06 14.62
CA ASN A 130 -13.48 17.13 14.58
C ASN A 130 -12.78 17.15 13.22
N GLN A 131 -12.92 18.27 12.50
CA GLN A 131 -12.24 18.50 11.23
C GLN A 131 -10.72 18.37 11.40
N GLY A 132 -10.06 17.76 10.42
CA GLY A 132 -8.62 17.56 10.45
C GLY A 132 -8.14 16.48 11.44
N ILE A 133 -9.03 15.71 12.08
CA ILE A 133 -8.65 14.60 12.96
C ILE A 133 -8.92 13.24 12.32
N ARG A 134 -8.07 12.27 12.59
CA ARG A 134 -8.25 10.84 12.28
C ARG A 134 -7.90 10.00 13.50
N TYR A 135 -8.51 8.84 13.62
CA TYR A 135 -8.18 7.86 14.65
C TYR A 135 -7.47 6.64 14.05
N ALA A 136 -6.61 6.03 14.86
CA ALA A 136 -5.95 4.78 14.53
C ALA A 136 -5.79 3.93 15.80
N LEU A 137 -5.91 2.63 15.65
CA LEU A 137 -5.55 1.64 16.67
C LEU A 137 -4.10 1.21 16.47
N LYS A 138 -3.37 0.98 17.57
CA LYS A 138 -2.02 0.39 17.60
C LYS A 138 -1.94 -0.71 18.64
N TRP A 139 -1.39 -1.86 18.28
CA TRP A 139 -1.08 -2.96 19.20
C TRP A 139 0.14 -3.73 18.69
N GLU A 140 0.58 -4.74 19.43
CA GLU A 140 1.75 -5.55 19.06
C GLU A 140 1.37 -7.01 18.86
N ALA A 141 1.77 -7.57 17.73
CA ALA A 141 1.51 -8.97 17.42
C ALA A 141 2.57 -9.54 16.49
N LEU A 142 2.70 -10.87 16.49
CA LEU A 142 3.48 -11.58 15.49
C LEU A 142 2.81 -11.46 14.10
N ASP A 143 3.59 -11.61 13.04
CA ASP A 143 3.05 -11.57 11.67
C ASP A 143 2.15 -12.80 11.39
N ARG A 144 1.63 -12.88 10.18
CA ARG A 144 0.90 -14.04 9.65
C ARG A 144 1.85 -15.25 9.64
N PHE A 145 1.29 -16.43 9.86
CA PHE A 145 2.04 -17.68 9.82
C PHE A 145 1.33 -18.74 8.97
N ARG A 146 0.74 -18.32 7.84
CA ARG A 146 -0.03 -19.19 6.92
C ARG A 146 -1.13 -20.00 7.63
N ASP A 147 -1.75 -19.38 8.63
CA ASP A 147 -2.74 -19.99 9.53
C ASP A 147 -2.24 -21.27 10.23
N ARG A 148 -0.92 -21.42 10.36
CA ARG A 148 -0.30 -22.51 11.12
C ARG A 148 -0.22 -22.13 12.61
N PRO A 149 -0.28 -23.12 13.51
CA PRO A 149 -0.06 -22.88 14.93
C PRO A 149 1.38 -22.43 15.18
N ARG A 150 1.58 -21.55 16.17
CA ARG A 150 2.90 -21.12 16.63
C ARG A 150 3.31 -21.94 17.83
N GLN A 151 4.53 -22.47 17.82
CA GLN A 151 5.08 -23.18 18.97
C GLN A 151 5.33 -22.20 20.12
N LYS A 152 5.29 -22.72 21.35
CA LYS A 152 5.62 -21.95 22.55
C LYS A 152 7.14 -21.65 22.58
N PRO A 153 7.57 -20.57 23.25
CA PRO A 153 6.76 -19.61 24.01
C PRO A 153 5.96 -18.65 23.12
N TRP A 154 4.93 -18.03 23.68
CA TRP A 154 4.15 -16.98 23.01
C TRP A 154 4.44 -15.61 23.64
N PRO A 155 4.26 -14.50 22.90
CA PRO A 155 4.38 -13.18 23.49
C PRO A 155 3.34 -12.99 24.60
N LYS A 156 3.69 -12.17 25.59
CA LYS A 156 2.73 -11.70 26.58
C LYS A 156 1.65 -10.84 25.90
N PRO A 157 0.46 -10.66 26.52
CA PRO A 157 -0.56 -9.76 26.00
C PRO A 157 0.00 -8.35 25.74
N SER A 158 -0.31 -7.78 24.58
CA SER A 158 0.06 -6.40 24.22
C SER A 158 -1.02 -5.41 24.63
N LYS A 159 -0.63 -4.16 24.92
CA LYS A 159 -1.59 -3.05 25.09
C LYS A 159 -2.17 -2.61 23.74
N LEU A 160 -3.47 -2.33 23.72
CA LEU A 160 -4.16 -1.68 22.60
C LEU A 160 -4.26 -0.18 22.89
N TYR A 161 -3.79 0.64 21.95
CA TYR A 161 -3.84 2.09 22.02
C TYR A 161 -4.78 2.66 20.97
N LEU A 162 -5.56 3.67 21.37
CA LEU A 162 -6.29 4.55 20.44
C LEU A 162 -5.51 5.86 20.28
N TYR A 163 -5.00 6.11 19.09
CA TYR A 163 -4.34 7.36 18.73
C TYR A 163 -5.36 8.33 18.11
N LYS A 164 -5.36 9.56 18.61
CA LYS A 164 -5.98 10.73 17.96
C LYS A 164 -4.89 11.50 17.22
N LEU A 165 -4.97 11.57 15.90
CA LEU A 165 -3.94 12.16 15.05
C LEU A 165 -4.50 13.31 14.23
N LYS A 166 -3.67 14.33 14.00
CA LYS A 166 -3.95 15.36 12.99
C LYS A 166 -3.77 14.76 11.60
N LYS A 167 -4.68 15.06 10.68
CA LYS A 167 -4.53 14.75 9.27
C LYS A 167 -3.42 15.66 8.72
N THR A 168 -2.36 15.07 8.21
CA THR A 168 -1.36 15.79 7.43
C THR A 168 -2.00 16.20 6.09
N PRO A 169 -1.77 17.42 5.60
CA PRO A 169 -2.24 17.87 4.29
C PRO A 169 -1.73 17.00 3.12
#